data_AF-A0AAU6Q2X4-F1
#
_entry.id   AF-A0AAU6Q2X4-F1
#
_cell.length_a   1.000
_cell.length_b   1.000
_cell.length_c   1.000
_cell.angle_alpha   90.00
_cell.angle_beta   90.00
_cell.angle_gamma   90.00
#
_symmetry.space_group_name_H-M   'P 1'
#
loop_
_entity.id
_entity.type
_entity.pdbx_description
1 polymer ?
#
loop_
_entity_poly.entity_id
_entity_poly.type
_entity_poly.pdbx_seq_one_letter_code
_entity_poly.pdbx_strand_id
1 'polypeptide(L)'
;MKKILLASVAGAGLLASCGGDVTVSLPDYFNGGKSTSLTVNSVSNIRTDWKLNTDVVDQNGKTIKAGSYLICDNKPTNIEADVAWTGNLSKLGLQLKGVRTGAVQNASAYPYGGVAGSGSTTATFTVGAGMAPQAIVVNPVNKVTVKGYTYLRVQGQDLLGGVSNIKESPNELPVVDCL
;
A
#
# COMPACT_ATOMS: atom_id res chain seq x y z
N MET A 1 -56.85 5.64 10.03
CA MET A 1 -56.79 5.94 11.48
C MET A 1 -56.18 4.74 12.21
N LYS A 2 -54.95 4.88 12.73
CA LYS A 2 -54.48 4.37 14.03
C LYS A 2 -53.01 4.77 14.18
N LYS A 3 -52.79 5.69 15.12
CA LYS A 3 -51.51 6.17 15.66
C LYS A 3 -50.92 5.09 16.56
N ILE A 4 -49.61 5.17 16.87
CA ILE A 4 -48.83 4.62 18.02
C ILE A 4 -47.40 4.38 17.51
N LEU A 5 -46.26 4.79 18.10
CA LEU A 5 -45.91 5.68 19.21
C LEU A 5 -44.46 6.13 18.95
N LEU A 6 -44.14 7.38 19.28
CA LEU A 6 -42.78 7.90 19.43
C LEU A 6 -42.38 7.83 20.91
N ALA A 7 -41.07 7.99 21.18
CA ALA A 7 -40.39 8.19 22.48
C ALA A 7 -39.80 6.90 23.10
N SER A 8 -38.58 6.86 23.63
CA SER A 8 -37.46 7.80 23.79
C SER A 8 -36.37 7.05 24.60
N VAL A 9 -35.26 7.75 24.90
CA VAL A 9 -34.32 7.54 26.03
C VAL A 9 -32.92 7.06 25.62
N ALA A 10 -32.02 8.05 25.70
CA ALA A 10 -30.65 8.02 26.22
C ALA A 10 -29.73 6.88 25.76
N GLY A 11 -28.58 7.18 25.18
CA GLY A 11 -27.59 8.04 25.80
C GLY A 11 -26.34 7.21 26.01
N ALA A 12 -25.21 7.86 25.77
CA ALA A 12 -23.87 7.30 25.73
C ALA A 12 -23.54 6.31 26.85
N GLY A 13 -22.58 5.42 26.55
CA GLY A 13 -21.70 4.89 27.59
C GLY A 13 -21.53 3.38 27.60
N LEU A 14 -21.02 2.80 26.51
CA LEU A 14 -20.20 1.58 26.61
C LEU A 14 -18.79 1.88 26.12
N LEU A 15 -18.16 2.87 26.75
CA LEU A 15 -16.71 2.96 26.86
C LEU A 15 -16.33 2.34 28.20
N ALA A 16 -16.12 1.03 28.20
CA ALA A 16 -15.32 0.39 29.24
C ALA A 16 -14.75 -0.93 28.72
N SER A 17 -13.44 -0.87 28.47
CA SER A 17 -12.49 -1.90 28.90
C SER A 17 -12.69 -3.31 28.35
N CYS A 18 -11.92 -3.63 27.31
CA CYS A 18 -10.99 -4.76 27.35
C CYS A 18 -9.78 -4.40 26.51
N GLY A 19 -8.59 -4.40 27.12
CA GLY A 19 -7.30 -4.24 26.44
C GLY A 19 -6.96 -5.45 25.55
N GLY A 20 -7.81 -5.72 24.56
CA GLY A 20 -7.38 -6.44 23.38
C GLY A 20 -6.63 -5.45 22.53
N ASP A 21 -5.36 -5.74 22.23
CA ASP A 21 -4.72 -5.14 21.07
C ASP A 21 -5.70 -5.25 19.92
N VAL A 22 -6.26 -4.11 19.47
CA VAL A 22 -6.97 -4.04 18.21
C VAL A 22 -5.88 -4.22 17.16
N THR A 23 -5.53 -5.46 16.89
CA THR A 23 -4.73 -5.81 15.73
C THR A 23 -5.63 -5.48 14.55
N VAL A 24 -5.43 -4.29 13.98
CA VAL A 24 -6.02 -3.93 12.69
C VAL A 24 -5.42 -4.90 11.69
N SER A 25 -6.12 -6.01 11.46
CA SER A 25 -5.77 -6.98 10.43
C SER A 25 -5.98 -6.28 9.10
N LEU A 26 -4.89 -5.77 8.54
CA LEU A 26 -4.91 -5.20 7.20
C LEU A 26 -5.28 -6.30 6.20
N PRO A 27 -6.11 -6.00 5.18
CA PRO A 27 -6.53 -7.00 4.23
C PRO A 27 -5.33 -7.52 3.42
N ASP A 28 -5.39 -8.81 3.08
CA ASP A 28 -4.47 -9.47 2.17
C ASP A 28 -4.73 -9.02 0.71
N TYR A 29 -3.71 -9.10 -0.14
CA TYR A 29 -3.88 -8.81 -1.56
C TYR A 29 -4.62 -9.96 -2.24
N PHE A 30 -4.14 -11.18 -2.02
CA PHE A 30 -4.74 -12.40 -2.53
C PHE A 30 -5.67 -13.00 -1.48
N ASN A 31 -6.84 -13.45 -1.91
CA ASN A 31 -7.72 -14.26 -1.07
C ASN A 31 -7.26 -15.72 -1.17
N GLY A 32 -6.89 -16.33 -0.04
CA GLY A 32 -6.48 -17.74 0.01
C GLY A 32 -6.07 -18.19 1.40
N GLY A 33 -5.91 -19.51 1.57
CA GLY A 33 -5.32 -20.07 2.79
C GLY A 33 -3.83 -19.71 2.89
N LYS A 34 -3.29 -19.68 4.12
CA LYS A 34 -1.86 -19.43 4.32
C LYS A 34 -1.03 -20.51 3.61
N SER A 35 -0.06 -20.09 2.81
CA SER A 35 0.93 -21.00 2.23
C SER A 35 1.84 -21.54 3.31
N THR A 36 2.13 -22.84 3.24
CA THR A 36 3.16 -23.49 4.06
C THR A 36 4.52 -23.53 3.35
N SER A 37 4.56 -23.18 2.07
CA SER A 37 5.76 -23.28 1.23
C SER A 37 6.33 -21.93 0.84
N LEU A 38 5.53 -20.86 0.83
CA LEU A 38 5.93 -19.55 0.33
C LEU A 38 6.07 -18.52 1.46
N THR A 39 7.20 -17.83 1.47
CA THR A 39 7.44 -16.66 2.33
C THR A 39 8.09 -15.56 1.51
N VAL A 40 7.56 -14.33 1.57
CA VAL A 40 8.21 -13.16 1.00
C VAL A 40 9.19 -12.61 2.04
N ASN A 41 10.48 -12.61 1.69
CA ASN A 41 11.57 -12.28 2.61
C ASN A 41 11.82 -10.77 2.63
N SER A 42 11.83 -10.12 1.46
CA SER A 42 12.16 -8.70 1.32
C SER A 42 11.50 -8.04 0.12
N VAL A 43 11.31 -6.73 0.24
CA VAL A 43 10.95 -5.79 -0.82
C VAL A 43 11.92 -4.62 -0.72
N SER A 44 12.70 -4.35 -1.76
CA SER A 44 13.81 -3.39 -1.73
C SER A 44 14.02 -2.73 -3.10
N ASN A 45 14.99 -1.80 -3.17
CA ASN A 45 15.41 -1.12 -4.40
C ASN A 45 14.24 -0.57 -5.25
N ILE A 46 13.31 0.11 -4.58
CA ILE A 46 12.07 0.58 -5.18
C ILE A 46 12.38 1.78 -6.08
N ARG A 47 11.93 1.68 -7.34
CA ARG A 47 12.12 2.69 -8.38
C ARG A 47 10.79 2.90 -9.07
N THR A 48 10.55 4.12 -9.53
CA THR A 48 9.40 4.45 -10.36
C THR A 48 9.84 5.16 -11.63
N ASP A 49 8.96 5.22 -12.62
CA ASP A 49 9.15 6.02 -13.84
C ASP A 49 9.13 7.54 -13.58
N TRP A 50 8.76 7.97 -12.36
CA TRP A 50 8.66 9.37 -11.97
C TRP A 50 9.67 9.75 -10.90
N LYS A 51 10.39 10.86 -11.14
CA LYS A 51 11.33 11.46 -10.19
C LYS A 51 11.09 12.95 -10.04
N LEU A 52 11.36 13.46 -8.84
CA LEU A 52 11.47 14.90 -8.64
C LEU A 52 12.68 15.46 -9.40
N ASN A 53 12.51 16.61 -10.06
CA ASN A 53 13.60 17.33 -10.71
C ASN A 53 14.21 18.43 -9.83
N THR A 54 13.49 18.87 -8.80
CA THR A 54 13.90 19.88 -7.83
C THR A 54 13.59 19.42 -6.41
N ASP A 55 14.28 19.99 -5.43
CA ASP A 55 13.91 19.81 -4.02
C ASP A 55 12.51 20.40 -3.80
N VAL A 56 11.68 19.65 -3.06
CA VAL A 56 10.31 20.07 -2.68
C VAL A 56 10.20 19.93 -1.17
N VAL A 57 9.56 20.91 -0.52
CA VAL A 57 9.24 20.84 0.91
C VAL A 57 7.77 20.46 1.04
N ASP A 58 7.49 19.39 1.79
CA ASP A 58 6.13 18.94 2.06
C ASP A 58 5.42 19.81 3.11
N GLN A 59 4.14 19.51 3.36
CA GLN A 59 3.30 20.21 4.33
C GLN A 59 3.78 20.11 5.79
N ASN A 60 4.69 19.19 6.11
CA ASN A 60 5.28 19.02 7.43
C ASN A 60 6.69 19.65 7.52
N GLY A 61 7.15 20.34 6.48
CA GLY A 61 8.51 20.89 6.41
C GLY A 61 9.57 19.85 6.04
N LYS A 62 9.19 18.62 5.66
CA LYS A 62 10.15 17.59 5.20
C LYS A 62 10.58 17.93 3.78
N THR A 63 11.88 18.10 3.58
CA THR A 63 12.44 18.26 2.23
C THR A 63 12.58 16.91 1.55
N ILE A 64 11.90 16.74 0.43
CA ILE A 64 12.08 15.64 -0.52
C ILE A 64 13.09 16.10 -1.57
N LYS A 65 14.22 15.41 -1.69
CA LYS A 65 15.30 15.81 -2.57
C LYS A 65 15.00 15.53 -4.04
N ALA A 66 15.51 16.39 -4.92
CA ALA A 66 15.59 16.11 -6.35
C ALA A 66 16.18 14.71 -6.58
N GLY A 67 15.65 13.99 -7.56
CA GLY A 67 16.01 12.61 -7.86
C GLY A 67 15.23 11.55 -7.08
N SER A 68 14.45 11.94 -6.06
CA SER A 68 13.58 11.02 -5.31
C SER A 68 12.48 10.46 -6.20
N TYR A 69 12.26 9.15 -6.11
CA TYR A 69 11.15 8.45 -6.77
C TYR A 69 9.81 8.79 -6.12
N LEU A 70 8.76 8.82 -6.93
CA LEU A 70 7.42 9.18 -6.49
C LEU A 70 6.33 8.39 -7.23
N ILE A 71 5.11 8.42 -6.71
CA ILE A 71 3.91 7.92 -7.40
C ILE A 71 3.08 9.12 -7.86
N CYS A 72 2.75 9.15 -9.14
CA CYS A 72 1.79 10.09 -9.68
C CYS A 72 0.38 9.65 -9.32
N ASP A 73 -0.38 10.53 -8.69
CA ASP A 73 -1.78 10.28 -8.40
C ASP A 73 -2.66 10.47 -9.65
N ASN A 74 -2.31 11.41 -10.51
CA ASN A 74 -3.11 11.76 -11.69
C ASN A 74 -2.66 11.07 -12.99
N LYS A 75 -1.63 10.22 -12.95
CA LYS A 75 -1.10 9.47 -14.09
C LYS A 75 -0.70 8.06 -13.65
N PRO A 76 -0.76 7.04 -14.52
CA PRO A 76 -0.19 5.74 -14.20
C PRO A 76 1.29 5.85 -13.82
N THR A 77 1.69 5.04 -12.85
CA THR A 77 3.08 4.94 -12.37
C THR A 77 3.51 3.49 -12.46
N ASN A 78 4.62 3.23 -13.14
CA ASN A 78 5.27 1.92 -13.08
C ASN A 78 6.23 1.90 -11.90
N ILE A 79 6.09 0.91 -11.03
CA ILE A 79 6.94 0.70 -9.87
C ILE A 79 7.73 -0.58 -10.06
N GLU A 80 9.03 -0.46 -10.11
CA GLU A 80 9.97 -1.59 -10.03
C GLU A 80 10.38 -1.81 -8.58
N ALA A 81 10.28 -3.04 -8.11
CA ALA A 81 10.75 -3.43 -6.78
C ALA A 81 11.48 -4.77 -6.84
N ASP A 82 12.60 -4.87 -6.13
CA ASP A 82 13.32 -6.12 -5.96
C ASP A 82 12.67 -6.91 -4.84
N VAL A 83 12.15 -8.09 -5.18
CA VAL A 83 11.44 -8.98 -4.27
C VAL A 83 12.21 -10.28 -4.16
N ALA A 84 12.51 -10.70 -2.93
CA ALA A 84 13.10 -12.01 -2.64
C ALA A 84 12.12 -12.87 -1.83
N TRP A 85 12.06 -14.16 -2.13
CA TRP A 85 11.15 -15.13 -1.51
C TRP A 85 11.82 -16.48 -1.26
N THR A 86 11.18 -17.26 -0.38
CA THR A 86 11.51 -18.66 -0.11
C THR A 86 10.37 -19.55 -0.58
N GLY A 87 10.70 -20.64 -1.28
CA GLY A 87 9.76 -21.65 -1.78
C GLY A 87 8.96 -21.25 -3.02
N ASN A 88 7.80 -21.87 -3.26
CA ASN A 88 7.16 -21.86 -4.57
C ASN A 88 6.35 -20.58 -4.83
N LEU A 89 6.64 -19.87 -5.92
CA LEU A 89 6.00 -18.59 -6.26
C LEU A 89 5.28 -18.65 -7.61
N SER A 90 4.03 -18.21 -7.66
CA SER A 90 3.22 -18.07 -8.88
C SER A 90 3.02 -16.61 -9.28
N LYS A 91 2.62 -15.77 -8.31
CA LYS A 91 2.26 -14.36 -8.52
C LYS A 91 2.74 -13.51 -7.35
N LEU A 92 3.01 -12.24 -7.63
CA LEU A 92 3.22 -11.21 -6.63
C LEU A 92 2.08 -10.19 -6.71
N GLY A 93 1.53 -9.80 -5.58
CA GLY A 93 0.50 -8.78 -5.44
C GLY A 93 1.09 -7.58 -4.73
N LEU A 94 0.83 -6.38 -5.25
CA LEU A 94 1.24 -5.11 -4.66
C LEU A 94 0.03 -4.41 -4.06
N GLN A 95 0.15 -4.02 -2.80
CA GLN A 95 -0.75 -3.07 -2.15
C GLN A 95 0.01 -1.80 -1.80
N LEU A 96 -0.74 -0.71 -1.75
CA LEU A 96 -0.29 0.58 -1.23
C LEU A 96 -0.93 0.79 0.13
N LYS A 97 -0.14 1.12 1.14
CA LYS A 97 -0.61 1.48 2.48
C LYS A 97 -0.32 2.94 2.76
N GLY A 98 -1.34 3.73 3.04
CA GLY A 98 -1.17 5.14 3.41
C GLY A 98 -0.43 5.24 4.75
N VAL A 99 0.64 6.03 4.81
CA VAL A 99 1.48 6.18 6.02
C VAL A 99 0.67 6.72 7.20
N ARG A 100 -0.21 7.69 6.95
CA ARG A 100 -0.99 8.35 8.01
C ARG A 100 -2.29 7.62 8.34
N THR A 101 -2.94 7.03 7.35
CA THR A 101 -4.27 6.42 7.51
C THR A 101 -4.22 4.93 7.85
N GLY A 102 -3.12 4.26 7.50
CA GLY A 102 -3.06 2.80 7.47
C GLY A 102 -3.99 2.17 6.43
N ALA A 103 -4.69 2.96 5.62
CA ALA A 103 -5.60 2.47 4.59
C ALA A 103 -4.81 1.72 3.52
N VAL A 104 -5.31 0.56 3.11
CA VAL A 104 -4.65 -0.32 2.14
C VAL A 104 -5.49 -0.40 0.89
N GLN A 105 -4.83 -0.23 -0.26
CA GLN A 105 -5.43 -0.37 -1.59
C GLN A 105 -4.64 -1.43 -2.38
N ASN A 106 -5.34 -2.39 -2.96
CA ASN A 106 -4.74 -3.33 -3.91
C ASN A 106 -4.40 -2.56 -5.20
N ALA A 107 -3.14 -2.58 -5.60
CA ALA A 107 -2.65 -1.78 -6.72
C ALA A 107 -2.52 -2.59 -8.00
N SER A 108 -1.75 -3.67 -7.98
CA SER A 108 -1.43 -4.46 -9.17
C SER A 108 -0.93 -5.84 -8.82
N ALA A 109 -1.00 -6.77 -9.76
CA ALA A 109 -0.39 -8.09 -9.65
C ALA A 109 0.63 -8.29 -10.77
N TYR A 110 1.79 -8.83 -10.40
CA TYR A 110 2.84 -9.25 -11.31
C TYR A 110 2.81 -10.77 -11.46
N PRO A 111 2.50 -11.31 -12.66
CA PRO A 111 2.56 -12.73 -12.91
C PRO A 111 4.03 -13.15 -13.05
N TYR A 112 4.49 -14.10 -12.23
CA TYR A 112 5.87 -14.61 -12.31
C TYR A 112 6.00 -15.86 -13.18
N GLY A 113 4.87 -16.52 -13.50
CA GLY A 113 4.85 -17.70 -14.38
C GLY A 113 5.07 -19.04 -13.68
N GLY A 114 5.11 -19.04 -12.34
CA GLY A 114 5.23 -20.26 -11.55
C GLY A 114 6.66 -20.80 -11.50
N VAL A 115 7.30 -20.68 -10.35
CA VAL A 115 8.64 -21.23 -10.09
C VAL A 115 8.59 -22.07 -8.82
N ALA A 116 9.18 -23.26 -8.91
CA ALA A 116 9.41 -24.11 -7.75
C ALA A 116 10.77 -23.76 -7.15
N GLY A 117 10.77 -23.25 -5.91
CA GLY A 117 11.99 -22.87 -5.19
C GLY A 117 12.19 -21.36 -4.97
N SER A 118 13.07 -21.08 -4.01
CA SER A 118 13.42 -19.73 -3.57
C SER A 118 14.13 -18.93 -4.65
N GLY A 119 13.97 -17.60 -4.62
CA GLY A 119 14.60 -16.74 -5.61
C GLY A 119 14.45 -15.26 -5.31
N SER A 120 14.90 -14.46 -6.27
CA SER A 120 14.73 -13.01 -6.29
C SER A 120 14.44 -12.53 -7.70
N THR A 121 13.60 -11.51 -7.84
CA THR A 121 13.28 -10.88 -9.12
C THR A 121 13.06 -9.39 -8.93
N THR A 122 13.30 -8.61 -9.97
CA THR A 122 12.74 -7.26 -10.08
C THR A 122 11.34 -7.40 -10.68
N ALA A 123 10.32 -7.06 -9.92
CA ALA A 123 8.93 -7.07 -10.36
C ALA A 123 8.48 -5.66 -10.73
N THR A 124 7.79 -5.52 -11.86
CA THR A 124 7.23 -4.24 -12.30
C THR A 124 5.72 -4.26 -12.09
N PHE A 125 5.22 -3.29 -11.32
CA PHE A 125 3.81 -3.11 -10.99
C PHE A 125 3.31 -1.79 -11.56
N THR A 126 2.21 -1.82 -12.31
CA THR A 126 1.58 -0.58 -12.78
C THR A 126 0.49 -0.15 -11.80
N VAL A 127 0.67 1.01 -11.18
CA VAL A 127 -0.33 1.67 -10.33
C VAL A 127 -1.11 2.64 -11.21
N GLY A 128 -2.43 2.46 -11.29
CA GLY A 128 -3.31 3.37 -12.03
C GLY A 128 -3.45 4.74 -11.36
N ALA A 129 -3.94 5.73 -12.12
CA ALA A 129 -4.28 7.03 -11.56
C ALA A 129 -5.36 6.89 -10.46
N GLY A 130 -5.22 7.64 -9.37
CA GLY A 130 -6.13 7.67 -8.22
C GLY A 130 -6.05 6.46 -7.29
N MET A 131 -5.12 5.53 -7.53
CA MET A 131 -5.02 4.27 -6.78
C MET A 131 -4.23 4.38 -5.48
N ALA A 132 -3.55 5.49 -5.23
CA ALA A 132 -2.84 5.71 -3.99
C ALA A 132 -3.82 6.09 -2.87
N PRO A 133 -3.81 5.45 -1.68
CA PRO A 133 -4.73 5.77 -0.58
C PRO A 133 -4.56 7.23 -0.14
N GLN A 134 -5.48 8.09 -0.55
CA GLN A 134 -5.40 9.52 -0.27
C GLN A 134 -5.95 9.84 1.13
N ALA A 135 -5.08 10.36 1.99
CA ALA A 135 -5.51 11.38 2.93
C ALA A 135 -4.32 12.29 3.24
N ILE A 136 -4.22 13.39 2.50
CA ILE A 136 -4.45 14.75 3.00
C ILE A 136 -4.33 15.70 1.81
N VAL A 137 -5.41 16.44 1.54
CA VAL A 137 -5.45 17.54 0.56
C VAL A 137 -4.66 18.72 1.13
N VAL A 138 -3.69 19.26 0.39
CA VAL A 138 -2.97 20.49 0.75
C VAL A 138 -2.72 21.35 -0.49
N ASN A 139 -2.88 22.67 -0.35
CA ASN A 139 -2.56 23.65 -1.40
C ASN A 139 -1.04 23.88 -1.46
N PRO A 140 -0.38 23.69 -2.63
CA PRO A 140 1.05 23.91 -2.77
C PRO A 140 1.40 25.40 -2.79
N VAL A 141 2.54 25.76 -2.20
CA VAL A 141 3.11 27.11 -2.30
C VAL A 141 4.20 27.19 -3.37
N ASN A 142 4.76 26.08 -3.87
CA ASN A 142 5.57 26.03 -5.09
C ASN A 142 5.67 24.57 -5.61
N LYS A 143 5.81 24.44 -6.93
CA LYS A 143 5.59 23.26 -7.81
C LYS A 143 5.71 21.86 -7.18
N VAL A 144 4.71 21.02 -7.50
CA VAL A 144 4.39 19.65 -7.04
C VAL A 144 3.58 19.59 -5.74
N THR A 145 2.30 19.20 -5.84
CA THR A 145 1.41 18.97 -4.68
C THR A 145 1.64 17.58 -4.11
N VAL A 146 2.19 17.47 -2.90
CA VAL A 146 2.33 16.19 -2.19
C VAL A 146 1.01 15.84 -1.50
N LYS A 147 0.34 14.80 -2.00
CA LYS A 147 -0.94 14.28 -1.48
C LYS A 147 -0.78 13.36 -0.27
N GLY A 148 0.40 12.77 -0.10
CA GLY A 148 0.69 11.91 1.02
C GLY A 148 1.92 11.04 0.78
N TYR A 149 2.10 10.07 1.67
CA TYR A 149 3.15 9.05 1.57
C TYR A 149 2.53 7.67 1.70
N THR A 150 3.12 6.70 1.01
CA THR A 150 2.66 5.32 1.05
C THR A 150 3.80 4.33 1.16
N TYR A 151 3.57 3.25 1.90
CA TYR A 151 4.42 2.06 1.87
C TYR A 151 3.92 1.09 0.81
N LEU A 152 4.86 0.40 0.16
CA LEU A 152 4.55 -0.74 -0.71
C LEU A 152 4.44 -1.97 0.16
N ARG A 153 3.41 -2.77 -0.06
CA ARG A 153 3.22 -4.06 0.60
C ARG A 153 3.13 -5.13 -0.48
N VAL A 154 4.01 -6.11 -0.42
CA VAL A 154 4.03 -7.22 -1.39
C VAL A 154 3.59 -8.50 -0.71
N GLN A 155 2.71 -9.24 -1.35
CA GLN A 155 2.30 -10.58 -1.00
C GLN A 155 2.58 -11.52 -2.17
N GLY A 156 3.03 -12.73 -1.89
CA GLY A 156 3.14 -13.80 -2.87
C GLY A 156 1.96 -14.76 -2.82
N GLN A 157 1.64 -15.36 -3.96
CA GLN A 157 0.76 -16.52 -4.06
C GLN A 157 1.55 -17.69 -4.64
N ASP A 158 1.44 -18.88 -4.03
CA ASP A 158 2.11 -20.09 -4.47
C ASP A 158 1.39 -20.78 -5.64
N LEU A 159 1.95 -21.90 -6.11
CA LEU A 159 1.40 -22.68 -7.23
C LEU A 159 0.04 -23.34 -6.93
N LEU A 160 -0.30 -23.51 -5.66
CA LEU A 160 -1.56 -24.11 -5.19
C LEU A 160 -2.60 -23.06 -4.78
N GLY A 161 -2.28 -21.77 -4.92
CA GLY A 161 -3.14 -20.65 -4.54
C GLY A 161 -3.01 -20.21 -3.08
N GLY A 162 -2.10 -20.81 -2.31
CA GLY A 162 -1.79 -20.40 -0.95
C GLY A 162 -1.07 -19.05 -0.90
N VAL A 163 -1.34 -18.24 0.11
CA VAL A 163 -0.85 -16.86 0.22
C VAL A 163 0.26 -16.74 1.25
N SER A 164 1.30 -15.98 0.95
CA SER A 164 2.42 -15.75 1.86
C SER A 164 2.09 -14.72 2.93
N ASN A 165 3.04 -14.50 3.85
CA ASN A 165 3.11 -13.27 4.61
C ASN A 165 3.18 -12.03 3.69
N ILE A 166 2.83 -10.87 4.24
CA ILE A 166 3.01 -9.59 3.57
C ILE A 166 4.33 -8.97 4.01
N LYS A 167 5.10 -8.45 3.06
CA LYS A 167 6.31 -7.68 3.34
C LYS A 167 6.14 -6.24 2.91
N GLU A 168 6.38 -5.33 3.85
CA GLU A 168 6.33 -3.88 3.64
C GLU A 168 7.70 -3.35 3.20
N SER A 169 7.71 -2.31 2.38
CA SER A 169 8.91 -1.60 1.97
C SER A 169 9.58 -0.91 3.17
N PRO A 170 10.92 -0.80 3.18
CA PRO A 170 11.64 -0.09 4.24
C PRO A 170 11.45 1.43 4.18
N ASN A 171 11.14 1.95 2.99
CA ASN A 171 10.98 3.37 2.73
C ASN A 171 9.57 3.67 2.24
N GLU A 172 9.06 4.85 2.60
CA GLU A 172 7.83 5.42 2.08
C GLU A 172 8.08 6.16 0.75
N LEU A 173 7.10 6.09 -0.17
CA LEU A 173 7.10 6.87 -1.41
C LEU A 173 6.12 8.04 -1.29
N PRO A 174 6.52 9.26 -1.71
CA PRO A 174 5.60 10.36 -1.85
C PRO A 174 4.63 10.10 -3.00
N VAL A 175 3.37 10.48 -2.78
CA VAL A 175 2.29 10.49 -3.77
C VAL A 175 2.01 11.94 -4.12
N VAL A 176 2.07 12.30 -5.40
CA VAL A 176 1.96 13.69 -5.85
C VAL A 176 1.08 13.85 -7.08
N ASP A 177 0.60 15.07 -7.34
CA ASP A 177 0.06 15.42 -8.65
C ASP A 177 1.20 15.76 -9.62
N CYS A 178 1.33 14.95 -10.67
CA CYS A 178 2.36 15.11 -11.70
C CYS A 178 1.86 16.01 -12.82
N LEU A 179 2.64 17.03 -13.18
CA LEU A 179 2.34 17.92 -14.30
C LEU A 179 2.69 17.24 -15.63
#